data_AF-A0A1Q3E0I0-F1
#
_entry.id   AF-A0A1Q3E0I0-F1
#
_cell.length_a   1.000
_cell.length_b   1.000
_cell.length_c   1.000
_cell.angle_alpha   90.00
_cell.angle_beta   90.00
_cell.angle_gamma   90.00
#
_symmetry.space_group_name_H-M   'P 1'
#
loop_
_entity.id
_entity.type
_entity.pdbx_description
1 polymer ?
#
loop_
_entity_poly.entity_id
_entity_poly.type
_entity_poly.pdbx_seq_one_letter_code
_entity_poly.pdbx_strand_id
1 'polypeptide(L)'
;MPPTVASLHDEETQMDALKKYVKSLKRDLQKHNELREPMSALYQPRTSNAVKAMSNWEKKSQYLLTEIVKYDSYIDSLQAAMSLRLKKRGEKALERALSGPNPDDVPDALYKSPEATIPEDDEPPTPNPSQNMHKRESADTGDDFL
;
A
#
# COMPACT_ATOMS: atom_id res chain seq x y z
N MET A 1 -13.22 4.80 11.86
CA MET A 1 -12.95 3.82 10.79
C MET A 1 -11.47 3.86 10.48
N PRO A 2 -10.72 2.74 10.59
CA PRO A 2 -9.35 2.68 10.09
C PRO A 2 -9.34 2.82 8.55
N PRO A 3 -8.24 3.31 7.95
CA PRO A 3 -8.15 3.48 6.49
C PRO A 3 -8.30 2.13 5.79
N THR A 4 -9.18 2.07 4.78
CA THR A 4 -9.47 0.86 3.99
C THR A 4 -8.51 0.67 2.82
N VAL A 5 -7.62 1.62 2.58
CA VAL A 5 -6.64 1.61 1.49
C VAL A 5 -5.29 1.17 2.03
N ALA A 6 -4.65 0.24 1.33
CA ALA A 6 -3.31 -0.23 1.66
C ALA A 6 -2.26 0.88 1.50
N SER A 7 -1.20 0.83 2.31
CA SER A 7 -0.06 1.74 2.16
C SER A 7 0.64 1.51 0.81
N LEU A 8 1.09 2.60 0.17
CA LEU A 8 1.92 2.55 -1.04
C LEU A 8 3.43 2.35 -0.74
N HIS A 9 3.81 2.36 0.53
CA HIS A 9 5.21 2.21 0.96
C HIS A 9 5.55 0.73 1.17
N ASP A 10 6.82 0.37 0.98
CA ASP A 10 7.35 -0.89 1.46
C ASP A 10 7.29 -0.95 3.01
N GLU A 11 7.38 -2.16 3.55
CA GLU A 11 7.12 -2.41 4.98
C GLU A 11 8.15 -1.76 5.90
N GLU A 12 9.40 -1.63 5.46
CA GLU A 12 10.47 -0.99 6.23
C GLU A 12 10.24 0.51 6.29
N THR A 13 9.97 1.14 5.14
CA THR A 13 9.61 2.56 5.07
C THR A 13 8.35 2.87 5.89
N GLN A 14 7.33 2.02 5.82
CA GLN A 14 6.11 2.17 6.62
C GLN A 14 6.41 2.09 8.13
N MET A 15 7.22 1.12 8.55
CA MET A 15 7.61 0.97 9.95
C MET A 15 8.38 2.20 10.46
N ASP A 16 9.32 2.72 9.67
CA ASP A 16 10.08 3.91 10.01
C ASP A 16 9.21 5.16 10.11
N ALA A 17 8.25 5.32 9.20
CA ALA A 17 7.27 6.39 9.27
C ALA A 17 6.43 6.31 10.54
N LEU A 18 5.94 5.11 10.90
CA LEU A 18 5.17 4.88 12.13
C LEU A 18 6.00 5.19 13.38
N LYS A 19 7.25 4.73 13.45
CA LYS A 19 8.17 5.03 14.58
C LYS A 19 8.42 6.53 14.73
N LYS A 20 8.66 7.24 13.62
CA LYS A 20 8.81 8.71 13.60
C LYS A 20 7.53 9.39 14.10
N TYR A 21 6.36 8.90 13.69
CA TYR A 21 5.07 9.45 14.11
C TYR A 21 4.84 9.24 15.61
N VAL A 22 5.05 8.04 16.15
CA VAL A 22 4.99 7.78 17.60
C VAL A 22 5.94 8.70 18.37
N LYS A 23 7.17 8.91 17.89
CA LYS A 23 8.12 9.85 18.50
C LYS A 23 7.56 11.29 18.54
N SER A 24 6.90 11.73 17.46
CA SER A 24 6.24 13.04 17.45
C SER A 24 5.08 13.13 18.44
N LEU A 25 4.24 12.10 18.54
CA LEU A 25 3.15 12.04 19.52
C LEU A 25 3.66 12.08 20.97
N LYS A 26 4.74 11.35 21.28
CA LYS A 26 5.38 11.36 22.60
C LYS A 26 5.92 12.75 22.96
N ARG A 27 6.54 13.44 21.99
CA ARG A 27 6.99 14.84 22.16
C ARG A 27 5.81 15.79 22.38
N ASP A 28 4.74 15.63 21.62
CA ASP A 28 3.56 16.47 21.74
C ASP A 28 2.83 16.23 23.07
N LEU A 29 2.80 15.00 23.58
CA LEU A 29 2.31 14.67 24.93
C LEU A 29 3.16 15.33 26.01
N GLN A 30 4.48 15.31 25.88
CA GLN A 30 5.37 15.99 26.82
C GLN A 30 5.04 17.50 26.88
N LYS A 31 5.00 18.16 25.72
CA LYS A 31 4.63 19.58 25.64
C LYS A 31 3.24 19.85 26.20
N HIS A 32 2.28 18.98 25.93
CA HIS A 32 0.92 19.09 26.46
C HIS A 32 0.88 19.03 27.99
N ASN A 33 1.72 18.17 28.58
CA ASN A 33 1.85 18.09 30.04
C ASN A 33 2.46 19.35 30.65
N GLU A 34 3.48 19.93 30.00
CA GLU A 34 4.11 21.20 30.41
C GLU A 34 3.10 22.37 30.42
N LEU A 35 2.04 22.31 29.61
CA LEU A 35 1.00 23.34 29.58
C LEU A 35 0.01 23.28 30.75
N ARG A 36 0.00 22.22 31.56
CA ARG A 36 -1.02 22.03 32.61
C ARG A 36 -0.96 23.11 33.70
N GLU A 37 0.23 23.36 34.24
CA GLU A 37 0.46 24.36 35.28
C GLU A 37 0.17 25.79 34.79
N PRO A 38 0.73 26.27 33.67
CA PRO A 38 0.45 27.63 33.20
C PRO A 38 -1.03 27.81 32.82
N MET A 39 -1.68 26.79 32.24
CA MET A 39 -3.13 26.83 32.00
C MET A 39 -3.91 26.97 33.31
N SER A 40 -3.54 26.21 34.34
CA SER A 40 -4.23 26.23 35.65
C SER A 40 -4.06 27.57 36.37
N ALA A 41 -2.91 28.23 36.19
CA ALA A 41 -2.64 29.56 36.76
C ALA A 41 -3.48 30.69 36.12
N LEU A 42 -3.94 30.52 34.87
CA LEU A 42 -4.71 31.54 34.15
C LEU A 42 -6.18 31.68 34.61
N TYR A 43 -6.73 30.63 35.23
CA TYR A 43 -8.14 30.61 35.61
C TYR A 43 -8.32 30.58 37.12
N GLN A 44 -9.28 31.36 37.62
CA GLN A 44 -9.68 31.26 39.01
C GLN A 44 -10.28 29.87 39.31
N PRO A 45 -9.89 29.22 40.42
CA PRO A 45 -10.42 27.92 40.79
C PRO A 45 -11.96 27.89 40.85
N ARG A 46 -12.55 26.74 40.50
CA ARG A 46 -14.01 26.47 40.58
C ARG A 46 -14.90 27.34 39.67
N THR A 47 -14.31 28.06 38.72
CA THR A 47 -15.05 28.77 37.68
C THR A 47 -15.38 27.86 36.50
N SER A 48 -16.43 28.19 35.74
CA SER A 48 -16.79 27.45 34.52
C SER A 48 -15.63 27.36 33.51
N ASN A 49 -14.86 28.44 33.38
CA ASN A 49 -13.71 28.51 32.47
C ASN A 49 -12.58 27.56 32.92
N ALA A 50 -12.27 27.51 34.22
CA ALA A 50 -11.28 26.57 34.76
C ALA A 50 -11.67 25.11 34.50
N VAL A 51 -12.94 24.75 34.74
CA VAL A 51 -13.46 23.40 34.49
C VAL A 51 -13.38 23.03 33.01
N LYS A 52 -13.75 23.94 32.11
CA LYS A 52 -13.66 23.74 30.66
C LYS A 52 -12.22 23.56 30.19
N ALA A 53 -11.30 24.39 30.68
CA ALA A 53 -9.88 24.31 30.34
C ALA A 53 -9.29 22.96 30.78
N MET A 54 -9.53 22.54 32.03
CA MET A 54 -9.11 21.23 32.54
C MET A 54 -9.70 20.07 31.73
N SER A 55 -10.99 20.11 31.40
CA SER A 55 -11.63 19.07 30.59
C SER A 55 -11.03 18.98 29.18
N ASN A 56 -10.75 20.12 28.53
CA ASN A 56 -10.11 20.15 27.22
C ASN A 56 -8.68 19.60 27.28
N TRP A 57 -7.93 19.95 28.34
CA TRP A 57 -6.60 19.42 28.58
C TRP A 57 -6.63 17.90 28.77
N GLU A 58 -7.56 17.36 29.56
CA GLU A 58 -7.73 15.92 29.75
C GLU A 58 -8.07 15.20 28.45
N LYS A 59 -9.02 15.72 27.67
CA LYS A 59 -9.40 15.13 26.38
C LYS A 59 -8.23 15.05 25.41
N LYS A 60 -7.39 16.10 25.34
CA LYS A 60 -6.20 16.08 24.49
C LYS A 60 -5.15 15.09 24.98
N SER A 61 -4.95 14.98 26.30
CA SER A 61 -4.05 13.98 26.90
C SER A 61 -4.51 12.55 26.59
N GLN A 62 -5.80 12.26 26.78
CA GLN A 62 -6.41 10.97 26.44
C GLN A 62 -6.26 10.62 24.96
N TYR A 63 -6.50 11.60 24.08
CA TYR A 63 -6.31 11.41 22.63
C TYR A 63 -4.86 11.03 22.30
N LEU A 64 -3.89 11.78 22.83
CA LEU A 64 -2.46 11.52 22.57
C LEU A 64 -2.04 10.14 23.07
N LEU A 65 -2.45 9.76 24.29
CA LEU A 65 -2.17 8.43 24.84
C LEU A 65 -2.80 7.32 24.00
N THR A 66 -4.05 7.48 23.59
CA THR A 66 -4.75 6.50 22.76
C THR A 66 -4.06 6.32 21.41
N GLU A 67 -3.68 7.42 20.74
CA GLU A 67 -2.96 7.33 19.47
C GLU A 67 -1.58 6.68 19.66
N ILE A 68 -0.83 6.98 20.73
CA ILE A 68 0.45 6.31 21.02
C ILE A 68 0.26 4.79 21.11
N VAL A 69 -0.68 4.32 21.94
CA VAL A 69 -0.95 2.88 22.11
C VAL A 69 -1.36 2.24 20.79
N LYS A 70 -2.21 2.91 20.00
CA LYS A 70 -2.66 2.43 18.69
C LYS A 70 -1.49 2.23 17.72
N TYR A 71 -0.63 3.23 17.56
CA TYR A 71 0.47 3.11 16.60
C TYR A 71 1.61 2.21 17.09
N ASP A 72 1.86 2.13 18.40
CA ASP A 72 2.75 1.11 18.97
C ASP A 72 2.20 -0.30 18.63
N SER A 73 0.89 -0.52 18.80
CA SER A 73 0.25 -1.81 18.42
C SER A 73 0.34 -2.13 16.92
N TYR A 74 0.26 -1.11 16.06
CA TYR A 74 0.45 -1.28 14.61
C TYR A 74 1.89 -1.64 14.25
N ILE A 75 2.88 -1.02 14.92
CA ILE A 75 4.29 -1.35 14.76
C ILE A 75 4.54 -2.80 15.16
N ASP A 76 4.04 -3.23 16.32
CA ASP A 76 4.22 -4.60 16.82
C ASP A 76 3.62 -5.63 15.86
N SER A 77 2.41 -5.36 15.37
CA SER A 77 1.71 -6.24 14.43
C SER A 77 2.46 -6.37 13.09
N LEU A 78 2.97 -5.25 12.57
CA LEU A 78 3.75 -5.22 11.33
C LEU A 78 5.09 -5.96 11.50
N GLN A 79 5.78 -5.75 12.62
CA GLN A 79 7.04 -6.41 12.94
C GLN A 79 6.87 -7.94 13.11
N ALA A 80 5.78 -8.37 13.74
CA ALA A 80 5.43 -9.78 13.86
C ALA A 80 5.19 -10.42 12.48
N ALA A 81 4.46 -9.73 11.59
CA ALA A 81 4.20 -10.21 10.24
C ALA A 81 5.48 -10.33 9.39
N MET A 82 6.37 -9.34 9.46
CA MET A 82 7.69 -9.38 8.79
C MET A 82 8.52 -10.56 9.28
N SER A 83 8.62 -10.74 10.60
CA SER A 83 9.39 -11.83 11.23
C SER A 83 8.85 -13.20 10.84
N LEU A 84 7.52 -13.36 10.80
CA LEU A 84 6.86 -14.60 10.41
C LEU A 84 7.17 -14.98 8.95
N ARG A 85 7.14 -14.02 8.03
CA ARG A 85 7.47 -14.27 6.61
C ARG A 85 8.93 -14.63 6.43
N LEU A 86 9.84 -13.95 7.14
CA LEU A 86 11.25 -14.27 7.10
C LEU A 86 11.52 -15.70 7.58
N LYS A 87 10.90 -16.10 8.71
CA LYS A 87 10.99 -17.46 9.24
C LYS A 87 10.48 -18.50 8.24
N LYS A 88 9.28 -18.31 7.67
CA LYS A 88 8.70 -19.23 6.67
C LYS A 88 9.56 -19.36 5.42
N ARG A 89 10.16 -18.26 4.95
CA ARG A 89 11.09 -18.29 3.80
C ARG A 89 12.35 -19.07 4.12
N GLY A 90 12.88 -18.93 5.33
CA GLY A 90 14.03 -19.70 5.83
C GLY A 90 13.73 -21.19 5.92
N GLU A 91 12.58 -21.55 6.49
CA GLU A 91 12.10 -22.95 6.59
C GLU A 91 11.97 -23.58 5.20
N LYS A 92 11.29 -22.91 4.26
CA LYS A 92 11.14 -23.41 2.88
C LYS A 92 12.48 -23.56 2.14
N ALA A 93 13.41 -22.62 2.34
CA ALA A 93 14.74 -22.70 1.75
C ALA A 93 15.55 -23.88 2.33
N LEU A 94 15.41 -24.12 3.64
CA LEU A 94 16.04 -25.24 4.33
C LEU A 94 15.44 -26.58 3.88
N GLU A 95 14.11 -26.70 3.80
CA GLU A 95 13.44 -27.90 3.28
C GLU A 95 13.89 -28.21 1.85
N ARG A 96 13.95 -27.21 0.97
CA ARG A 96 14.46 -27.39 -0.40
C ARG A 96 15.92 -27.85 -0.44
N ALA A 97 16.77 -27.32 0.44
CA ALA A 97 18.18 -27.72 0.51
C ALA A 97 18.35 -29.16 1.05
N LEU A 98 17.47 -29.59 1.97
CA LEU A 98 17.50 -30.93 2.56
C LEU A 98 16.85 -32.00 1.66
N SER A 99 15.81 -31.66 0.89
CA SER A 99 15.09 -32.63 0.05
C SER A 99 15.87 -33.15 -1.16
N GLY A 100 17.06 -32.61 -1.48
CA GLY A 100 17.80 -32.99 -2.68
C GLY A 100 17.05 -32.64 -3.98
N PRO A 101 17.67 -32.77 -5.16
CA PRO A 101 16.98 -32.52 -6.42
C PRO A 101 15.93 -33.62 -6.64
N ASN A 102 14.65 -33.25 -6.63
CA ASN A 102 13.59 -34.13 -7.15
C ASN A 102 13.77 -34.21 -8.67
N PRO A 103 13.87 -35.40 -9.27
CA PRO A 103 13.98 -35.56 -10.72
C PRO A 103 12.74 -35.07 -11.49
N ASP A 104 11.64 -34.79 -10.79
CA ASP A 104 10.37 -34.31 -11.35
C ASP A 104 10.21 -32.77 -11.30
N ASP A 105 11.20 -32.01 -10.78
CA ASP A 105 11.21 -30.55 -10.87
C ASP A 105 11.60 -30.11 -12.29
N VAL A 106 10.73 -30.38 -13.26
CA VAL A 106 10.81 -29.79 -14.61
C VAL A 106 10.74 -28.27 -14.46
N PRO A 107 11.76 -27.51 -14.92
CA PRO A 107 11.66 -26.06 -14.90
C PRO A 107 10.50 -25.61 -15.79
N ASP A 108 9.60 -24.81 -15.23
CA ASP A 108 8.46 -24.13 -15.88
C ASP A 108 8.87 -23.27 -17.11
N ALA A 109 10.18 -23.17 -17.39
CA ALA A 109 10.74 -22.51 -18.56
C ALA A 109 10.53 -23.29 -19.89
N LEU A 110 9.95 -24.49 -19.88
CA LEU A 110 9.71 -25.32 -21.08
C LEU A 110 8.25 -25.35 -21.55
N TYR A 111 7.50 -24.26 -21.37
CA TYR A 111 6.28 -24.00 -22.15
C TYR A 111 6.46 -22.74 -23.02
N LYS A 112 7.58 -22.64 -23.74
CA LYS A 112 7.56 -21.94 -25.02
C LYS A 112 6.94 -22.88 -26.05
N SER A 113 5.64 -22.74 -26.26
CA SER A 113 4.98 -23.30 -27.45
C SER A 113 5.77 -22.84 -28.68
N PRO A 114 6.26 -23.72 -29.56
CA PRO A 114 6.86 -23.30 -30.80
C PRO A 114 5.71 -22.81 -31.68
N GLU A 115 5.57 -21.48 -31.77
CA GLU A 115 4.80 -20.84 -32.82
C GLU A 115 5.51 -21.19 -34.14
N ALA A 116 5.09 -22.29 -34.76
CA ALA A 116 5.57 -22.67 -36.07
C ALA A 116 5.14 -21.58 -37.05
N THR A 117 6.09 -20.77 -37.52
CA THR A 117 5.90 -19.91 -38.68
C THR A 117 5.58 -20.81 -39.86
N ILE A 118 4.31 -20.81 -40.26
CA ILE A 118 3.81 -21.50 -41.44
C ILE A 118 4.52 -20.87 -42.65
N PRO A 119 5.20 -21.64 -43.52
CA PRO A 119 5.75 -21.09 -44.74
C PRO A 119 4.58 -20.65 -45.64
N GLU A 120 4.61 -19.40 -46.08
CA GLU A 120 3.70 -18.87 -47.09
C GLU A 120 4.03 -19.56 -48.42
N ASP A 121 3.20 -20.51 -48.84
CA ASP A 121 3.24 -21.03 -50.20
C ASP A 121 2.49 -20.06 -51.12
N ASP A 122 3.03 -19.81 -52.32
CA ASP A 122 2.46 -18.90 -53.32
C ASP A 122 1.03 -19.33 -53.73
N GLU A 123 0.09 -18.38 -53.60
CA GLU A 123 -1.33 -18.56 -53.94
C GLU A 123 -1.50 -18.74 -55.46
N PRO A 124 -2.21 -19.78 -55.95
CA PRO A 124 -2.38 -19.96 -57.39
C PRO A 124 -3.28 -18.87 -57.99
N PRO A 125 -3.01 -18.41 -59.22
CA PRO A 125 -3.73 -17.28 -59.80
C PRO A 125 -5.16 -17.69 -60.11
N THR A 126 -6.12 -17.08 -59.41
CA THR A 126 -7.54 -17.28 -59.69
C THR A 126 -7.99 -16.37 -60.85
N PRO A 127 -8.65 -16.91 -61.89
CA PRO A 127 -9.31 -16.08 -62.90
C PRO A 127 -10.60 -15.49 -62.32
N ASN A 128 -10.64 -14.16 -62.19
CA ASN A 128 -11.83 -13.36 -61.88
C ASN A 128 -12.85 -13.41 -63.06
N PRO A 129 -14.09 -12.84 -63.01
CA PRO A 129 -14.78 -12.17 -61.89
C PRO A 129 -16.29 -12.49 -61.75
N SER A 130 -16.87 -12.27 -60.57
CA SER A 130 -18.19 -11.60 -60.50
C SER A 130 -18.50 -11.01 -59.11
N GLN A 131 -18.46 -9.68 -59.07
CA GLN A 131 -19.33 -8.75 -58.36
C GLN A 131 -19.78 -9.10 -56.92
N ASN A 132 -19.22 -8.39 -55.94
CA ASN A 132 -20.04 -7.47 -55.15
C ASN A 132 -19.19 -6.44 -54.39
N MET A 133 -19.54 -5.18 -54.62
CA MET A 133 -18.90 -4.01 -54.04
C MET A 133 -19.34 -3.82 -52.59
N HIS A 134 -18.39 -3.78 -51.65
CA HIS A 134 -18.57 -3.04 -50.40
C HIS A 134 -17.52 -1.92 -50.35
N LYS A 135 -17.95 -0.76 -50.85
CA LYS A 135 -17.22 0.50 -50.82
C LYS A 135 -17.09 0.94 -49.36
N ARG A 136 -15.84 1.04 -48.89
CA ARG A 136 -15.47 1.64 -47.60
C ARG A 136 -15.30 3.14 -47.83
N GLU A 137 -16.03 3.97 -47.10
CA GLU A 137 -15.92 5.42 -47.15
C GLU A 137 -15.23 5.91 -45.87
N SER A 138 -14.24 6.77 -46.04
CA SER A 138 -13.53 7.48 -44.98
C SER A 138 -13.38 8.92 -45.42
N ALA A 139 -13.76 9.88 -44.56
CA ALA A 139 -13.31 11.26 -44.67
C ALA A 139 -13.22 11.91 -43.28
N ASP A 140 -12.19 12.74 -43.20
CA ASP A 140 -11.55 13.38 -42.06
C ASP A 140 -12.10 14.80 -41.82
N THR A 141 -11.83 15.31 -40.60
CA THR A 141 -11.83 16.71 -40.11
C THR A 141 -12.86 17.74 -40.60
N GLY A 142 -13.61 18.30 -39.63
CA GLY A 142 -14.29 19.60 -39.73
C GLY A 142 -13.82 20.53 -38.63
N ASP A 143 -12.86 21.41 -38.96
CA ASP A 143 -12.48 22.61 -38.22
C ASP A 143 -13.20 23.79 -38.90
N ASP A 144 -14.09 24.47 -38.20
CA ASP A 144 -14.80 25.66 -38.71
C ASP A 144 -14.64 26.82 -37.71
N PHE A 145 -13.73 27.73 -38.05
CA PHE A 145 -13.69 29.11 -37.58
C PHE A 145 -14.46 29.99 -38.56
N LEU A 146 -15.47 30.71 -38.06
CA LEU A 146 -15.65 32.17 -38.23
C LEU A 146 -16.75 32.67 -37.28
#